data_AF-A0A6T2E9X0-F1
#
_entry.id   AF-A0A6T2E9X0-F1
#
_cell.length_a   1.000
_cell.length_b   1.000
_cell.length_c   1.000
_cell.angle_alpha   90.00
_cell.angle_beta   90.00
_cell.angle_gamma   90.00
#
_symmetry.space_group_name_H-M   'P 1'
#
loop_
_entity.id
_entity.type
_entity.pdbx_description
1 polymer ?
#
loop_
_entity_poly.entity_id
_entity_poly.type
_entity_poly.pdbx_seq_one_letter_code
_entity_poly.pdbx_strand_id
1 'polypeptide(L)'
;MSLGGQLFSLTFATEPPHGAPGAHVTCDCVLRSMDNALRFYVHSNILRARAPPLGQLAVGTDRSHGVCVPSSARVLRALVEFVYTDHCPLALLKRVELQTLSALAQRYAMPALMAHVNRRIAPMIMTIPHGIETSGGDAHAVASAGPRAAPPSLHEDIMALIDHPDLTDVVLQSPGGGFQALTCCSVLAARSEFFRELLSGRWGLPQDDMGRKLLELPAELPEQPLRDLLQYLHGGDVGLKWLPPMALERVQGLMEWGRFLLMPELVDHCQEYFRRRVQVGSIVTVWSIAEHFELEELQEWIVHYCIRNFQELAGSDEFAVVPRGLLRQVLRTGRLEASSGWLLAALERWARLQLQRDSQAFLQLSSEKLADFLRDLLPPCTIFNAANRAFLMQGWEITV
;
A
#
# COMPACT_ATOMS: atom_id res chain seq x y z
N MET A 1 8.93 -12.02 -7.43
CA MET A 1 7.70 -12.29 -6.66
C MET A 1 6.69 -11.22 -7.04
N SER A 2 5.54 -11.62 -7.60
CA SER A 2 4.48 -10.69 -7.96
C SER A 2 3.85 -10.15 -6.68
N LEU A 3 4.09 -8.88 -6.37
CA LEU A 3 3.46 -8.15 -5.25
C LEU A 3 1.92 -8.00 -5.42
N GLY A 4 1.34 -8.48 -6.52
CA GLY A 4 -0.10 -8.39 -6.79
C GLY A 4 -0.97 -9.47 -6.13
N GLY A 5 -0.40 -10.40 -5.36
CA GLY A 5 -1.11 -11.58 -4.85
C GLY A 5 -1.73 -11.47 -3.45
N GLN A 6 -1.36 -10.46 -2.65
CA GLN A 6 -1.75 -10.38 -1.22
C GLN A 6 -2.47 -9.08 -0.81
N LEU A 7 -2.51 -8.06 -1.66
CA LEU A 7 -3.11 -6.77 -1.30
C LEU A 7 -4.65 -6.80 -1.23
N PHE A 8 -5.30 -7.86 -1.75
CA PHE A 8 -6.76 -8.03 -1.76
C PHE A 8 -7.17 -9.33 -1.06
N SER A 9 -7.35 -9.29 0.26
CA SER A 9 -8.12 -10.34 0.96
C SER A 9 -9.39 -9.75 1.55
N LEU A 10 -10.22 -9.12 0.69
CA LEU A 10 -11.63 -8.94 1.00
C LEU A 10 -12.25 -10.34 1.03
N THR A 11 -12.54 -10.84 2.22
CA THR A 11 -13.08 -12.18 2.41
C THR A 11 -14.57 -12.14 2.70
N PHE A 12 -15.28 -13.16 2.25
CA PHE A 12 -16.64 -13.47 2.67
C PHE A 12 -16.63 -14.69 3.59
N ALA A 13 -17.65 -14.83 4.43
CA ALA A 13 -17.73 -15.91 5.42
C ALA A 13 -18.87 -16.88 5.10
N THR A 14 -18.72 -18.15 5.45
CA THR A 14 -19.85 -19.10 5.51
C THR A 14 -20.40 -19.30 6.92
N GLU A 15 -19.71 -18.77 7.94
CA GLU A 15 -20.11 -18.83 9.35
C GLU A 15 -20.43 -17.44 9.88
N PRO A 16 -21.36 -17.32 10.85
CA PRO A 16 -21.65 -16.04 11.50
C PRO A 16 -20.40 -15.48 12.19
N PRO A 17 -20.28 -14.14 12.32
CA PRO A 17 -19.14 -13.47 12.96
C PRO A 17 -18.92 -13.77 14.46
N HIS A 18 -19.57 -14.78 15.03
CA HIS A 18 -19.43 -15.14 16.45
C HIS A 18 -18.46 -16.31 16.62
N GLY A 19 -17.17 -16.00 16.76
CA GLY A 19 -16.16 -16.97 17.24
C GLY A 19 -14.78 -16.89 16.59
N ALA A 20 -14.63 -16.28 15.42
CA ALA A 20 -13.34 -16.08 14.77
C ALA A 20 -12.89 -14.61 14.86
N PRO A 21 -11.67 -14.31 15.35
CA PRO A 21 -11.18 -12.94 15.44
C PRO A 21 -10.97 -12.36 14.02
N GLY A 22 -11.60 -11.22 13.74
CA GLY A 22 -11.10 -10.23 12.77
C GLY A 22 -11.82 -10.09 11.42
N ALA A 23 -12.21 -11.16 10.73
CA ALA A 23 -12.56 -11.05 9.29
C ALA A 23 -14.04 -10.78 8.96
N HIS A 24 -14.96 -10.90 9.93
CA HIS A 24 -16.40 -10.99 9.65
C HIS A 24 -17.22 -9.84 10.25
N VAL A 25 -16.56 -8.91 10.92
CA VAL A 25 -17.26 -7.86 11.68
C VAL A 25 -17.85 -6.78 10.79
N THR A 26 -17.33 -6.63 9.57
CA THR A 26 -17.76 -5.62 8.60
C THR A 26 -18.82 -6.10 7.61
N CYS A 27 -19.10 -7.40 7.50
CA CYS A 27 -20.14 -7.91 6.59
C CYS A 27 -21.53 -7.48 7.09
N ASP A 28 -22.26 -6.73 6.28
CA ASP A 28 -23.56 -6.16 6.61
C ASP A 28 -24.73 -6.88 5.92
N CYS A 29 -24.45 -7.78 4.97
CA CYS A 29 -25.45 -8.55 4.25
C CYS A 29 -25.21 -10.07 4.35
N VAL A 30 -26.28 -10.85 4.22
CA VAL A 30 -26.23 -12.31 4.10
C VAL A 30 -26.89 -12.74 2.80
N LEU A 31 -26.19 -13.49 1.96
CA LEU A 31 -26.78 -14.18 0.80
C LEU A 31 -27.04 -15.64 1.16
N ARG A 32 -28.18 -16.18 0.76
CA ARG A 32 -28.52 -17.60 0.95
C ARG A 32 -28.96 -18.24 -0.36
N SER A 33 -28.60 -19.50 -0.54
CA SER A 33 -29.08 -20.31 -1.67
C SER A 33 -30.53 -20.73 -1.48
N MET A 34 -31.20 -21.13 -2.56
CA MET A 34 -32.61 -21.53 -2.53
C MET A 34 -32.84 -22.77 -1.65
N ASP A 35 -31.87 -23.69 -1.64
CA ASP A 35 -31.86 -24.87 -0.78
C ASP A 35 -31.53 -24.56 0.70
N ASN A 36 -31.22 -23.29 1.01
CA ASN A 36 -30.80 -22.80 2.32
C ASN A 36 -29.61 -23.59 2.91
N ALA A 37 -28.86 -24.30 2.07
CA ALA A 37 -27.77 -25.16 2.50
C ALA A 37 -26.53 -24.36 2.93
N LEU A 38 -26.32 -23.18 2.33
CA LEU A 38 -25.22 -22.27 2.69
C LEU A 38 -25.72 -20.83 2.82
N ARG A 39 -25.08 -20.12 3.75
CA ARG A 39 -25.18 -18.67 3.94
C ARG A 39 -23.81 -18.06 3.69
N PHE A 40 -23.79 -16.90 3.04
CA PHE A 40 -22.57 -16.14 2.78
C PHE A 40 -22.73 -14.75 3.38
N TYR A 41 -21.85 -14.40 4.31
CA TYR A 41 -21.75 -13.06 4.88
C TYR A 41 -20.88 -12.21 3.96
N VAL A 42 -21.46 -11.13 3.44
CA VAL A 42 -20.87 -10.29 2.39
C VAL A 42 -21.09 -8.81 2.71
N HIS A 43 -20.32 -7.97 2.03
CA HIS A 43 -20.38 -6.52 2.12
C HIS A 43 -21.29 -5.94 1.02
N SER A 44 -22.28 -5.16 1.41
CA SER A 44 -23.31 -4.60 0.52
C SER A 44 -22.73 -3.57 -0.45
N ASN A 45 -21.70 -2.83 -0.05
CA ASN A 45 -20.98 -1.89 -0.91
C ASN A 45 -20.26 -2.61 -2.06
N ILE A 46 -19.56 -3.71 -1.78
CA ILE A 46 -18.89 -4.55 -2.79
C ILE A 46 -19.93 -5.16 -3.74
N LEU A 47 -21.06 -5.65 -3.21
CA LEU A 47 -22.17 -6.13 -4.04
C LEU A 47 -22.75 -5.03 -4.93
N ARG A 48 -22.96 -3.83 -4.39
CA ARG A 48 -23.52 -2.70 -5.15
C ARG A 48 -22.57 -2.23 -6.26
N ALA A 49 -21.26 -2.31 -6.06
CA ALA A 49 -20.28 -2.02 -7.10
C ALA A 49 -20.27 -3.11 -8.19
N ARG A 50 -20.25 -4.39 -7.78
CA ARG A 50 -19.94 -5.53 -8.67
C ARG A 50 -21.15 -6.21 -9.29
N ALA A 51 -22.30 -6.08 -8.65
CA ALA A 51 -23.57 -6.67 -9.02
C ALA A 51 -24.72 -5.75 -8.56
N PRO A 52 -24.86 -4.53 -9.14
CA PRO A 52 -25.72 -3.49 -8.59
C PRO A 52 -27.15 -3.93 -8.26
N PRO A 53 -27.85 -4.70 -9.13
CA PRO A 53 -29.19 -5.18 -8.80
C PRO A 53 -29.22 -6.15 -7.61
N LEU A 54 -28.18 -6.98 -7.42
CA LEU A 54 -28.07 -7.83 -6.24
C LEU A 54 -27.75 -7.01 -4.99
N GLY A 55 -26.89 -6.00 -5.12
CA GLY A 55 -26.58 -5.07 -4.04
C GLY A 55 -27.80 -4.26 -3.57
N GLN A 56 -28.69 -3.86 -4.48
CA GLN A 56 -29.95 -3.19 -4.13
C GLN A 56 -30.89 -4.10 -3.32
N LEU A 57 -30.96 -5.39 -3.67
CA LEU A 57 -31.74 -6.37 -2.90
C LEU A 57 -31.17 -6.62 -1.50
N ALA A 58 -29.88 -6.37 -1.31
CA ALA A 58 -29.17 -6.53 -0.05
C ALA A 58 -29.35 -5.35 0.92
N VAL A 59 -29.82 -4.19 0.44
CA VAL A 59 -30.02 -3.01 1.30
C VAL A 59 -31.23 -3.24 2.22
N GLY A 60 -31.04 -3.03 3.52
CA GLY A 60 -32.12 -3.11 4.51
C GLY A 60 -32.58 -4.53 4.86
N THR A 61 -31.93 -5.58 4.35
CA THR A 61 -32.21 -6.94 4.79
C THR A 61 -31.58 -7.19 6.16
N ASP A 62 -32.40 -7.61 7.13
CA ASP A 62 -31.90 -8.09 8.42
C ASP A 62 -30.94 -9.27 8.19
N ARG A 63 -29.79 -9.24 8.87
CA ARG A 63 -28.79 -10.33 8.89
C ARG A 63 -29.43 -11.67 9.25
N SER A 64 -30.55 -11.66 9.97
CA SER A 64 -31.30 -12.86 10.34
C SER A 64 -32.01 -13.53 9.15
N HIS A 65 -32.40 -12.77 8.12
CA HIS A 65 -33.19 -13.26 7.00
C HIS A 65 -32.35 -13.42 5.73
N GLY A 66 -31.51 -12.44 5.40
CA GLY A 66 -30.66 -12.47 4.20
C GLY A 66 -31.42 -12.51 2.86
N VAL A 67 -30.71 -12.27 1.77
CA VAL A 67 -31.23 -12.28 0.41
C VAL A 67 -31.19 -13.70 -0.14
N CYS A 68 -32.35 -14.23 -0.55
CA CYS A 68 -32.42 -15.52 -1.24
C CYS A 68 -32.05 -15.34 -2.71
N VAL A 69 -30.96 -15.98 -3.14
CA VAL A 69 -30.58 -16.06 -4.55
C VAL A 69 -31.15 -17.37 -5.11
N PRO A 70 -31.94 -17.34 -6.20
CA PRO A 70 -32.61 -18.53 -6.72
C PRO A 70 -31.63 -19.45 -7.48
N SER A 71 -30.74 -20.10 -6.74
CA SER A 71 -29.71 -20.99 -7.24
C SER A 71 -29.27 -22.02 -6.19
N SER A 72 -28.49 -23.01 -6.63
CA SER A 72 -27.86 -23.97 -5.73
C SER A 72 -26.71 -23.32 -4.95
N ALA A 73 -26.37 -23.91 -3.80
CA ALA A 73 -25.25 -23.46 -2.98
C ALA A 73 -23.91 -23.37 -3.74
N ARG A 74 -23.68 -24.24 -4.73
CA ARG A 74 -22.47 -24.24 -5.57
C ARG A 74 -22.43 -23.08 -6.55
N VAL A 75 -23.57 -22.77 -7.18
CA VAL A 75 -23.69 -21.61 -8.09
C VAL A 75 -23.54 -20.31 -7.31
N LEU A 76 -24.17 -20.21 -6.14
CA LEU A 76 -24.03 -19.03 -5.28
C LEU A 76 -22.57 -18.83 -4.83
N ARG A 77 -21.89 -19.91 -4.40
CA ARG A 77 -20.44 -19.85 -4.08
C ARG A 77 -19.62 -19.30 -5.23
N ALA A 78 -19.81 -19.83 -6.44
CA ALA A 78 -19.07 -19.40 -7.62
C ALA A 78 -19.33 -17.93 -8.00
N LEU A 79 -20.55 -17.45 -7.77
CA LEU A 79 -20.90 -16.03 -7.95
C LEU A 79 -20.20 -15.14 -6.92
N VAL A 80 -20.28 -15.51 -5.64
CA VAL A 80 -19.66 -14.73 -4.54
C VAL A 80 -18.14 -14.73 -4.69
N GLU A 81 -17.54 -15.87 -5.02
CA GLU A 81 -16.10 -15.98 -5.28
C GLU A 81 -15.67 -15.03 -6.42
N PHE A 82 -16.44 -14.97 -7.51
CA PHE A 82 -16.16 -14.04 -8.59
C PHE A 82 -16.29 -12.57 -8.16
N VAL A 83 -17.30 -12.23 -7.35
CA VAL A 83 -17.48 -10.86 -6.82
C VAL A 83 -16.22 -10.40 -6.08
N TYR A 84 -15.56 -11.28 -5.32
CA TYR A 84 -14.44 -10.96 -4.45
C TYR A 84 -13.05 -11.25 -5.02
N THR A 85 -12.94 -11.98 -6.14
CA THR A 85 -11.63 -12.46 -6.63
C THR A 85 -11.42 -12.31 -8.14
N ASP A 86 -12.43 -11.87 -8.92
CA ASP A 86 -12.46 -12.02 -10.39
C ASP A 86 -12.28 -13.47 -10.89
N HIS A 87 -12.19 -14.45 -9.99
CA HIS A 87 -12.05 -15.86 -10.32
C HIS A 87 -13.38 -16.57 -10.10
N CYS A 88 -13.74 -17.42 -11.06
CA CYS A 88 -14.93 -18.23 -10.96
C CYS A 88 -14.51 -19.70 -11.13
N PRO A 89 -14.82 -20.59 -10.17
CA PRO A 89 -14.42 -21.99 -10.22
C PRO A 89 -15.32 -22.81 -11.17
N LEU A 90 -15.36 -22.41 -12.44
CA LEU A 90 -16.25 -22.97 -13.46
C LEU A 90 -16.03 -24.48 -13.70
N ALA A 91 -14.81 -24.98 -13.43
CA ALA A 91 -14.49 -26.40 -13.54
C ALA A 91 -15.27 -27.27 -12.55
N LEU A 92 -15.73 -26.68 -11.44
CA LEU A 92 -16.51 -27.37 -10.43
C LEU A 92 -18.02 -27.32 -10.73
N LEU A 93 -18.47 -26.70 -11.81
CA LEU A 93 -19.90 -26.56 -12.12
C LEU A 93 -20.33 -27.49 -13.26
N LYS A 94 -21.49 -28.15 -13.07
CA LYS A 94 -22.18 -28.93 -14.10
C LYS A 94 -22.81 -28.00 -15.14
N ARG A 95 -23.16 -28.53 -16.32
CA ARG A 95 -23.79 -27.75 -17.41
C ARG A 95 -25.01 -26.94 -16.97
N VAL A 96 -25.92 -27.55 -16.19
CA VAL A 96 -27.11 -26.87 -15.67
C VAL A 96 -26.73 -25.73 -14.73
N GLU A 97 -25.74 -25.95 -13.86
CA GLU A 97 -25.23 -24.94 -12.92
C GLU A 97 -24.56 -23.76 -13.68
N LEU A 98 -23.85 -24.04 -14.78
CA LEU A 98 -23.27 -23.01 -15.65
C LEU A 98 -24.35 -22.16 -16.35
N GLN A 99 -25.45 -22.78 -16.79
CA GLN A 99 -26.59 -22.05 -17.38
C GLN A 99 -27.27 -21.17 -16.33
N THR A 100 -27.48 -21.67 -15.11
CA THR A 100 -27.99 -20.87 -14.00
C THR A 100 -27.06 -19.70 -13.68
N LEU A 101 -25.74 -19.94 -13.62
CA LEU A 101 -24.76 -18.88 -13.37
C LEU A 101 -24.77 -17.82 -14.48
N SER A 102 -24.90 -18.23 -15.75
CA SER A 102 -25.04 -17.32 -16.89
C SER A 102 -26.30 -16.44 -16.76
N ALA A 103 -27.45 -17.05 -16.42
CA ALA A 103 -28.70 -16.32 -16.21
C ALA A 103 -28.62 -15.34 -15.03
N LEU A 104 -27.96 -15.72 -13.92
CA LEU A 104 -27.72 -14.81 -12.80
C LEU A 104 -26.78 -13.67 -13.19
N ALA A 105 -25.70 -13.95 -13.92
CA ALA A 105 -24.76 -12.93 -14.38
C ALA A 105 -25.46 -11.89 -15.27
N GLN A 106 -26.40 -12.32 -16.13
CA GLN A 106 -27.24 -11.42 -16.90
C GLN A 106 -28.21 -10.63 -16.01
N ARG A 107 -28.92 -11.31 -15.10
CA ARG A 107 -29.91 -10.70 -14.19
C ARG A 107 -29.30 -9.62 -13.30
N TYR A 108 -28.09 -9.84 -12.82
CA TYR A 108 -27.39 -8.92 -11.92
C TYR A 108 -26.41 -8.00 -12.64
N ALA A 109 -26.51 -7.89 -13.97
CA ALA A 109 -25.71 -6.99 -14.80
C ALA A 109 -24.20 -7.14 -14.57
N MET A 110 -23.69 -8.38 -14.59
CA MET A 110 -22.28 -8.73 -14.36
C MET A 110 -21.57 -9.13 -15.67
N PRO A 111 -21.19 -8.16 -16.53
CA PRO A 111 -20.63 -8.44 -17.86
C PRO A 111 -19.31 -9.21 -17.82
N ALA A 112 -18.45 -8.97 -16.81
CA ALA A 112 -17.19 -9.69 -16.63
C ALA A 112 -17.42 -11.18 -16.34
N LEU A 113 -18.39 -11.51 -15.48
CA LEU A 113 -18.75 -12.89 -15.18
C LEU A 113 -19.37 -13.57 -16.41
N MET A 114 -20.26 -12.86 -17.13
CA MET A 114 -20.84 -13.37 -18.36
C MET A 114 -19.77 -13.74 -19.39
N ALA A 115 -18.74 -12.90 -19.56
CA ALA A 115 -17.62 -13.19 -20.46
C ALA A 115 -16.88 -14.48 -20.04
N HIS A 116 -16.62 -14.68 -18.75
CA HIS A 116 -15.98 -15.91 -18.24
C HIS A 116 -16.82 -17.16 -18.50
N VAL A 117 -18.12 -17.10 -18.18
CA VAL A 117 -19.04 -18.22 -18.38
C VAL A 117 -19.18 -18.56 -19.86
N ASN A 118 -19.33 -17.56 -20.73
CA ASN A 118 -19.47 -17.76 -22.18
C ASN A 118 -18.23 -18.40 -22.80
N ARG A 119 -17.02 -18.02 -22.39
CA ARG A 119 -15.78 -18.68 -22.84
C ARG A 119 -15.76 -20.17 -22.49
N ARG A 120 -16.35 -20.57 -21.37
CA ARG A 120 -16.42 -21.97 -20.94
C ARG A 120 -17.54 -22.75 -21.65
N ILE A 121 -18.69 -22.12 -21.90
CA ILE A 121 -19.84 -22.75 -22.54
C ILE A 121 -19.65 -22.88 -24.06
N ALA A 122 -19.03 -21.91 -24.73
CA ALA A 122 -18.84 -21.89 -26.19
C ALA A 122 -18.29 -23.22 -26.77
N PRO A 123 -17.19 -23.82 -26.24
CA PRO A 123 -16.69 -25.10 -26.75
C PRO A 123 -17.61 -26.31 -26.43
N MET A 124 -18.48 -26.20 -25.41
CA MET A 124 -19.46 -27.25 -25.08
C MET A 124 -20.68 -27.22 -26.01
N ILE A 125 -20.96 -26.07 -26.64
CA ILE A 125 -22.03 -25.94 -27.64
C ILE A 125 -21.52 -26.39 -29.02
N MET A 126 -20.26 -26.11 -29.35
CA MET A 126 -19.62 -26.46 -30.62
C MET A 126 -19.33 -27.97 -30.80
N THR A 127 -19.59 -28.80 -29.79
CA THR A 127 -19.31 -30.25 -29.80
C THR A 127 -20.53 -31.13 -30.07
N ILE A 128 -21.61 -30.57 -30.63
CA ILE A 128 -22.71 -31.39 -31.17
C ILE A 128 -22.24 -31.97 -32.51
N PRO A 129 -22.17 -33.31 -32.70
CA PRO A 129 -21.95 -33.87 -34.02
C PRO A 129 -23.14 -33.50 -34.89
N HIS A 130 -22.91 -32.73 -35.96
CA HIS A 130 -23.90 -32.44 -36.97
C HIS A 130 -24.27 -33.73 -37.70
N GLY A 131 -25.35 -34.38 -37.24
CA GLY A 131 -26.12 -35.33 -38.00
C GLY A 131 -27.56 -34.86 -38.00
N ILE A 132 -27.89 -33.91 -38.88
CA ILE A 132 -29.20 -33.66 -39.51
C ILE A 132 -28.95 -32.50 -40.49
N GLU A 133 -28.97 -32.81 -41.77
CA GLU A 133 -29.09 -31.81 -42.84
C GLU A 133 -30.50 -31.23 -42.80
N THR A 134 -30.63 -29.92 -42.56
CA THR A 134 -31.81 -29.18 -43.02
C THR A 134 -31.35 -27.87 -43.65
N SER A 135 -31.72 -27.77 -44.92
CA SER A 135 -31.62 -26.67 -45.87
C SER A 135 -31.92 -25.27 -45.32
N GLY A 136 -31.05 -24.31 -45.71
CA GLY A 136 -31.41 -22.98 -46.22
C GLY A 136 -32.18 -22.05 -45.28
N GLY A 137 -31.47 -21.09 -44.66
CA GLY A 137 -32.07 -19.91 -44.04
C GLY A 137 -31.09 -19.11 -43.18
N ASP A 138 -30.60 -17.99 -43.74
CA ASP A 138 -30.13 -16.79 -43.04
C ASP A 138 -29.04 -16.92 -41.95
N ALA A 139 -27.83 -17.24 -42.40
CA ALA A 139 -26.60 -16.95 -41.69
C ALA A 139 -26.14 -15.50 -41.93
N HIS A 140 -26.91 -14.51 -41.47
CA HIS A 140 -26.46 -13.12 -41.40
C HIS A 140 -27.03 -12.43 -40.15
N ALA A 141 -26.20 -12.33 -39.10
CA ALA A 141 -26.06 -11.16 -38.20
C ALA A 141 -25.47 -11.54 -36.83
N VAL A 142 -24.19 -11.92 -36.74
CA VAL A 142 -23.41 -11.79 -35.49
C VAL A 142 -21.97 -11.42 -35.83
N ALA A 143 -21.76 -10.28 -36.48
CA ALA A 143 -20.40 -9.76 -36.72
C ALA A 143 -20.40 -8.24 -36.95
N SER A 144 -20.86 -7.46 -35.97
CA SER A 144 -20.58 -6.02 -35.92
C SER A 144 -20.83 -5.44 -34.51
N ALA A 145 -20.10 -5.93 -33.51
CA ALA A 145 -19.81 -5.11 -32.36
C ALA A 145 -18.36 -4.64 -32.52
N GLY A 146 -18.15 -3.32 -32.66
CA GLY A 146 -16.82 -2.71 -32.52
C GLY A 146 -16.18 -3.12 -31.18
N PRO A 147 -14.91 -2.78 -30.92
CA PRO A 147 -14.24 -3.20 -29.70
C PRO A 147 -15.02 -2.69 -28.48
N ARG A 148 -15.86 -3.56 -27.91
CA ARG A 148 -16.52 -3.33 -26.63
C ARG A 148 -15.39 -3.19 -25.63
N ALA A 149 -15.35 -2.05 -24.94
CA ALA A 149 -14.44 -1.84 -23.83
C ALA A 149 -14.48 -3.09 -22.92
N ALA A 150 -13.30 -3.56 -22.52
CA ALA A 150 -13.22 -4.69 -21.61
C ALA A 150 -14.03 -4.37 -20.34
N PRO A 151 -14.80 -5.33 -19.81
CA PRO A 151 -15.51 -5.08 -18.57
C PRO A 151 -14.51 -4.80 -17.43
N PRO A 152 -14.88 -3.95 -16.46
CA PRO A 152 -13.97 -3.56 -15.39
C PRO A 152 -13.55 -4.76 -14.54
N SER A 153 -12.32 -4.70 -14.05
CA SER A 153 -11.75 -5.62 -13.07
C SER A 153 -12.19 -5.28 -11.65
N LEU A 154 -12.01 -6.23 -10.72
CA LEU A 154 -12.27 -6.03 -9.29
C LEU A 154 -11.49 -4.85 -8.74
N HIS A 155 -10.23 -4.70 -9.16
CA HIS A 155 -9.39 -3.59 -8.74
C HIS A 155 -9.99 -2.24 -9.17
N GLU A 156 -10.43 -2.13 -10.42
CA GLU A 156 -11.07 -0.90 -10.94
C GLU A 156 -12.38 -0.59 -10.20
N ASP A 157 -13.20 -1.61 -9.95
CA ASP A 157 -14.45 -1.46 -9.20
C ASP A 157 -14.22 -1.04 -7.74
N ILE A 158 -13.20 -1.59 -7.06
CA ILE A 158 -12.85 -1.21 -5.69
C ILE A 158 -12.29 0.22 -5.65
N MET A 159 -11.47 0.61 -6.64
CA MET A 159 -10.95 1.97 -6.75
C MET A 159 -12.06 2.99 -6.95
N ALA A 160 -13.05 2.68 -7.79
CA ALA A 160 -14.19 3.56 -8.07
C ALA A 160 -15.04 3.84 -6.81
N LEU A 161 -14.99 2.99 -5.78
CA LEU A 161 -15.73 3.22 -4.53
C LEU A 161 -15.39 4.56 -3.85
N ILE A 162 -14.17 5.08 -4.04
CA ILE A 162 -13.74 6.36 -3.46
C ILE A 162 -14.62 7.51 -3.97
N ASP A 163 -15.04 7.45 -5.22
CA ASP A 163 -15.78 8.51 -5.92
C ASP A 163 -17.30 8.31 -5.88
N HIS A 164 -17.78 7.31 -5.13
CA HIS A 164 -19.20 6.95 -5.07
C HIS A 164 -19.75 7.08 -3.64
N PRO A 165 -20.23 8.28 -3.23
CA PRO A 165 -20.76 8.53 -1.89
C PRO A 165 -21.83 7.54 -1.45
N ASP A 166 -22.70 7.10 -2.37
CA ASP A 166 -23.79 6.16 -2.11
C ASP A 166 -23.30 4.73 -1.76
N LEU A 167 -22.03 4.43 -2.03
CA LEU A 167 -21.39 3.15 -1.74
C LEU A 167 -20.48 3.19 -0.51
N THR A 168 -20.31 4.37 0.09
CA THR A 168 -19.47 4.58 1.27
C THR A 168 -20.28 4.53 2.56
N ASP A 169 -19.71 3.93 3.60
CA ASP A 169 -20.34 3.72 4.91
C ASP A 169 -19.51 4.30 6.07
N VAL A 170 -18.39 4.98 5.75
CA VAL A 170 -17.49 5.64 6.68
C VAL A 170 -17.15 7.05 6.20
N VAL A 171 -17.13 7.99 7.14
CA VAL A 171 -16.56 9.32 6.99
C VAL A 171 -15.29 9.39 7.84
N LEU A 172 -14.12 9.46 7.20
CA LEU A 172 -12.87 9.80 7.87
C LEU A 172 -12.77 11.32 7.98
N GLN A 173 -12.54 11.84 9.17
CA GLN A 173 -12.48 13.26 9.46
C GLN A 173 -11.17 13.62 10.14
N SER A 174 -10.54 14.73 9.73
CA SER A 174 -9.38 15.29 10.45
C SER A 174 -9.83 15.89 11.80
N PRO A 175 -8.94 15.99 12.81
CA PRO A 175 -9.22 16.70 14.03
C PRO A 175 -9.86 18.07 13.79
N GLY A 176 -10.87 18.41 14.57
CA GLY A 176 -11.55 19.72 14.48
C GLY A 176 -12.40 19.91 13.20
N GLY A 177 -12.53 18.87 12.39
CA GLY A 177 -13.47 18.80 11.29
C GLY A 177 -13.12 19.55 10.02
N GLY A 178 -11.85 19.89 9.82
CA GLY A 178 -11.37 20.58 8.63
C GLY A 178 -11.64 19.81 7.33
N PHE A 179 -11.08 18.61 7.19
CA PHE A 179 -11.20 17.79 5.99
C PHE A 179 -11.92 16.47 6.27
N GLN A 180 -12.76 16.05 5.32
CA GLN A 180 -13.50 14.80 5.37
C GLN A 180 -13.31 14.00 4.09
N ALA A 181 -13.20 12.68 4.22
CA ALA A 181 -13.17 11.76 3.10
C ALA A 181 -14.10 10.56 3.33
N LEU A 182 -14.74 10.13 2.25
CA LEU A 182 -15.67 9.00 2.28
C LEU A 182 -14.94 7.71 1.90
N THR A 183 -15.24 6.63 2.61
CA THR A 183 -14.64 5.31 2.35
C THR A 183 -15.52 4.18 2.89
N CYS A 184 -15.00 2.96 2.85
CA CYS A 184 -15.71 1.72 3.10
C CYS A 184 -15.11 0.94 4.28
N CYS A 185 -15.94 0.52 5.25
CA CYS A 185 -15.56 -0.34 6.38
C CYS A 185 -14.81 -1.59 5.90
N SER A 186 -15.32 -2.22 4.84
CA SER A 186 -14.75 -3.44 4.26
C SER A 186 -13.31 -3.24 3.80
N VAL A 187 -13.01 -2.11 3.15
CA VAL A 187 -11.67 -1.79 2.66
C VAL A 187 -10.76 -1.45 3.84
N LEU A 188 -11.21 -0.58 4.76
CA LEU A 188 -10.41 -0.21 5.93
C LEU A 188 -10.01 -1.43 6.77
N ALA A 189 -10.98 -2.26 7.17
CA ALA A 189 -10.72 -3.44 8.01
C ALA A 189 -9.92 -4.54 7.31
N ALA A 190 -10.02 -4.64 5.98
CA ALA A 190 -9.20 -5.57 5.21
C ALA A 190 -7.73 -5.14 5.17
N ARG A 191 -7.45 -3.83 5.19
CA ARG A 191 -6.14 -3.27 4.88
C ARG A 191 -5.39 -2.72 6.11
N SER A 192 -6.06 -2.63 7.26
CA SER A 192 -5.49 -2.12 8.50
C SER A 192 -6.08 -2.87 9.71
N GLU A 193 -5.20 -3.41 10.55
CA GLU A 193 -5.60 -4.04 11.81
C GLU A 193 -6.19 -3.04 12.79
N PHE A 194 -5.66 -1.81 12.79
CA PHE A 194 -6.21 -0.71 13.58
C PHE A 194 -7.69 -0.48 13.26
N PHE A 195 -8.03 -0.32 11.97
CA PHE A 195 -9.44 -0.12 11.58
C PHE A 195 -10.28 -1.37 11.81
N ARG A 196 -9.72 -2.57 11.65
CA ARG A 196 -10.43 -3.82 11.94
C ARG A 196 -10.88 -3.90 13.41
N GLU A 197 -9.99 -3.57 14.33
CA GLU A 197 -10.31 -3.54 15.77
C GLU A 197 -11.27 -2.40 16.11
N LEU A 198 -11.08 -1.22 15.52
CA LEU A 198 -11.96 -0.06 15.72
C LEU A 198 -13.39 -0.32 15.21
N LEU A 199 -13.52 -0.92 14.03
CA LEU A 199 -14.79 -1.24 13.38
C LEU A 199 -15.44 -2.51 13.93
N SER A 200 -14.82 -3.19 14.89
CA SER A 200 -15.31 -4.44 15.46
C SER A 200 -16.63 -4.31 16.26
N GLY A 201 -17.21 -3.11 16.32
CA GLY A 201 -18.48 -2.83 17.00
C GLY A 201 -18.36 -2.66 18.51
N ARG A 202 -17.16 -2.82 19.08
CA ARG A 202 -16.91 -2.68 20.53
C ARG A 202 -17.01 -1.24 21.04
N TRP A 203 -16.85 -0.26 20.15
CA TRP A 203 -16.62 1.13 20.52
C TRP A 203 -17.82 2.06 20.31
N GLY A 204 -18.92 1.58 19.72
CA GLY A 204 -20.14 2.39 19.53
C GLY A 204 -19.89 3.69 18.77
N LEU A 205 -19.49 3.59 17.50
CA LEU A 205 -19.08 4.75 16.71
C LEU A 205 -20.27 5.69 16.40
N PRO A 206 -20.08 7.02 16.48
CA PRO A 206 -21.09 7.98 16.07
C PRO A 206 -21.42 7.83 14.58
N GLN A 207 -22.62 8.25 14.21
CA GLN A 207 -23.09 8.22 12.82
C GLN A 207 -23.52 9.62 12.38
N ASP A 208 -23.36 9.91 11.10
CA ASP A 208 -23.93 11.10 10.48
C ASP A 208 -25.42 10.92 10.15
N ASP A 209 -26.04 11.97 9.59
CA ASP A 209 -27.47 11.96 9.21
C ASP A 209 -27.81 10.90 8.15
N MET A 210 -26.81 10.39 7.44
CA MET A 210 -26.93 9.32 6.43
C MET A 210 -26.67 7.93 7.02
N GLY A 211 -26.41 7.82 8.33
CA GLY A 211 -26.10 6.57 9.02
C GLY A 211 -24.67 6.06 8.80
N ARG A 212 -23.77 6.87 8.21
CA ARG A 212 -22.37 6.52 7.99
C ARG A 212 -21.59 6.68 9.28
N LYS A 213 -20.66 5.76 9.56
CA LYS A 213 -19.82 5.82 10.76
C LYS A 213 -18.84 6.99 10.64
N LEU A 214 -18.83 7.86 11.64
CA LEU A 214 -17.90 8.97 11.73
C LEU A 214 -16.64 8.53 12.49
N LEU A 215 -15.49 8.66 11.84
CA LEU A 215 -14.18 8.32 12.38
C LEU A 215 -13.28 9.55 12.36
N GLU A 216 -13.05 10.14 13.52
CA GLU A 216 -12.06 11.20 13.68
C GLU A 216 -10.67 10.59 13.80
N LEU A 217 -9.75 11.04 12.94
CA LEU A 217 -8.34 10.68 12.99
C LEU A 217 -7.68 11.38 14.20
N PRO A 218 -6.75 10.74 14.91
CA PRO A 218 -6.20 11.29 16.17
C PRO A 218 -5.18 12.40 15.98
N ALA A 219 -4.71 12.62 14.75
CA ALA A 219 -3.76 13.66 14.41
C ALA A 219 -4.18 14.31 13.09
N GLU A 220 -3.76 15.57 12.90
CA GLU A 220 -3.98 16.27 11.64
C GLU A 220 -3.20 15.56 10.53
N LEU A 221 -3.92 15.13 9.51
CA LEU A 221 -3.33 14.69 8.25
C LEU A 221 -3.74 15.69 7.17
N PRO A 222 -2.77 16.36 6.52
CA PRO A 222 -3.09 17.21 5.38
C PRO A 222 -3.88 16.43 4.33
N GLU A 223 -4.72 17.15 3.57
CA GLU A 223 -5.65 16.56 2.60
C GLU A 223 -4.94 15.63 1.60
N GLN A 224 -3.80 16.04 1.06
CA GLN A 224 -3.14 15.28 -0.01
C GLN A 224 -2.62 13.90 0.46
N PRO A 225 -1.83 13.79 1.56
CA PRO A 225 -1.49 12.48 2.11
C PRO A 225 -2.70 11.61 2.50
N LEU A 226 -3.82 12.19 2.95
CA LEU A 226 -5.02 11.41 3.23
C LEU A 226 -5.65 10.83 1.96
N ARG A 227 -5.70 11.62 0.88
CA ARG A 227 -6.13 11.12 -0.44
C ARG A 227 -5.25 9.98 -0.93
N ASP A 228 -3.95 10.10 -0.73
CA ASP A 228 -2.98 9.07 -1.10
C ASP A 228 -3.14 7.79 -0.28
N LEU A 229 -3.35 7.94 1.02
CA LEU A 229 -3.64 6.81 1.91
C LEU A 229 -4.92 6.09 1.45
N LEU A 230 -5.96 6.82 1.06
CA LEU A 230 -7.19 6.23 0.53
C LEU A 230 -6.97 5.50 -0.80
N GLN A 231 -6.20 6.09 -1.71
CA GLN A 231 -5.80 5.43 -2.95
C GLN A 231 -5.02 4.14 -2.67
N TYR A 232 -4.13 4.16 -1.67
CA TYR A 232 -3.41 2.97 -1.25
C TYR A 232 -4.30 1.88 -0.65
N LEU A 233 -5.25 2.28 0.20
CA LEU A 233 -6.18 1.36 0.85
C LEU A 233 -7.04 0.64 -0.19
N HIS A 234 -7.57 1.36 -1.17
CA HIS A 234 -8.40 0.78 -2.23
C HIS A 234 -7.59 0.07 -3.33
N GLY A 235 -6.45 0.62 -3.72
CA GLY A 235 -5.71 0.16 -4.89
C GLY A 235 -4.48 -0.70 -4.61
N GLY A 236 -3.92 -0.60 -3.41
CA GLY A 236 -2.66 -1.26 -3.07
C GLY A 236 -1.40 -0.62 -3.65
N ASP A 237 -1.55 0.46 -4.40
CA ASP A 237 -0.44 1.28 -4.88
C ASP A 237 -0.80 2.76 -4.67
N VAL A 238 0.14 3.52 -4.10
CA VAL A 238 0.01 4.99 -3.97
C VAL A 238 0.53 5.70 -5.24
N GLY A 239 0.98 4.95 -6.24
CA GLY A 239 1.76 5.49 -7.33
C GLY A 239 3.08 6.10 -6.84
N LEU A 240 3.62 5.65 -5.69
CA LEU A 240 4.86 6.20 -5.11
C LEU A 240 5.99 6.24 -6.14
N LYS A 241 6.03 5.25 -7.03
CA LYS A 241 6.99 5.16 -8.14
C LYS A 241 7.01 6.41 -9.03
N TRP A 242 5.86 7.06 -9.20
CA TRP A 242 5.65 8.21 -10.07
C TRP A 242 5.72 9.54 -9.33
N LEU A 243 5.82 9.52 -8.00
CA LEU A 243 5.96 10.74 -7.21
C LEU A 243 7.27 11.46 -7.52
N PRO A 244 7.23 12.80 -7.66
CA PRO A 244 8.42 13.58 -7.94
C PRO A 244 9.43 13.48 -6.78
N PRO A 245 10.74 13.68 -7.03
CA PRO A 245 11.78 13.60 -6.00
C PRO A 245 11.56 14.54 -4.80
N MET A 246 10.83 15.64 -4.99
CA MET A 246 10.52 16.62 -3.95
C MET A 246 9.38 16.18 -3.00
N ALA A 247 8.83 14.97 -3.16
CA ALA A 247 7.72 14.48 -2.34
C ALA A 247 8.17 13.82 -1.01
N LEU A 248 9.39 14.06 -0.52
CA LEU A 248 9.93 13.40 0.67
C LEU A 248 9.05 13.63 1.91
N GLU A 249 8.64 14.88 2.18
CA GLU A 249 7.77 15.22 3.32
C GLU A 249 6.40 14.52 3.24
N ARG A 250 5.84 14.45 2.02
CA ARG A 250 4.57 13.76 1.77
C ARG A 250 4.67 12.25 2.01
N VAL A 251 5.75 11.62 1.56
CA VAL A 251 6.00 10.19 1.80
C VAL A 251 6.35 9.92 3.27
N GLN A 252 7.01 10.86 3.94
CA GLN A 252 7.25 10.80 5.38
C GLN A 252 5.93 10.78 6.15
N GLY A 253 5.02 11.71 5.86
CA GLY A 253 3.69 11.72 6.47
C GLY A 253 2.92 10.42 6.21
N LEU A 254 2.98 9.87 4.99
CA LEU A 254 2.39 8.56 4.71
C LEU A 254 3.00 7.42 5.54
N MET A 255 4.30 7.46 5.80
CA MET A 255 4.98 6.48 6.66
C MET A 255 4.53 6.60 8.12
N GLU A 256 4.37 7.82 8.65
CA GLU A 256 3.83 8.07 10.00
C GLU A 256 2.46 7.43 10.16
N TRP A 257 1.57 7.65 9.18
CA TRP A 257 0.24 7.06 9.17
C TRP A 257 0.25 5.56 8.93
N GLY A 258 1.15 5.06 8.09
CA GLY A 258 1.34 3.63 7.89
C GLY A 258 1.70 2.91 9.20
N ARG A 259 2.57 3.49 10.02
CA ARG A 259 2.89 2.96 11.35
C ARG A 259 1.71 3.08 12.30
N PHE A 260 1.06 4.24 12.36
CA PHE A 260 -0.07 4.48 13.25
C PHE A 260 -1.25 3.53 12.97
N LEU A 261 -1.58 3.32 11.69
CA LEU A 261 -2.68 2.47 11.25
C LEU A 261 -2.31 0.99 11.17
N LEU A 262 -1.11 0.61 11.63
CA LEU A 262 -0.61 -0.77 11.64
C LEU A 262 -0.62 -1.39 10.23
N MET A 263 -0.03 -0.67 9.27
CA MET A 263 0.08 -1.04 7.86
C MET A 263 1.55 -1.22 7.44
N PRO A 264 2.20 -2.34 7.81
CA PRO A 264 3.63 -2.56 7.56
C PRO A 264 3.98 -2.53 6.06
N GLU A 265 3.11 -3.06 5.19
CA GLU A 265 3.33 -3.03 3.73
C GLU A 265 3.44 -1.60 3.16
N LEU A 266 2.71 -0.63 3.75
CA LEU A 266 2.82 0.78 3.35
C LEU A 266 4.16 1.36 3.77
N VAL A 267 4.62 1.02 4.99
CA VAL A 267 5.92 1.45 5.52
C VAL A 267 7.05 0.91 4.63
N ASP A 268 6.97 -0.37 4.23
CA ASP A 268 7.94 -1.00 3.33
C ASP A 268 7.98 -0.30 1.96
N HIS A 269 6.81 0.02 1.40
CA HIS A 269 6.72 0.77 0.15
C HIS A 269 7.31 2.19 0.27
N CYS A 270 7.07 2.89 1.37
CA CYS A 270 7.69 4.19 1.63
C CYS A 270 9.22 4.06 1.80
N GLN A 271 9.71 3.02 2.48
CA GLN A 271 11.14 2.76 2.63
C GLN A 271 11.82 2.52 1.27
N GLU A 272 11.22 1.72 0.40
CA GLU A 272 11.73 1.47 -0.94
C GLU A 272 11.70 2.75 -1.81
N TYR A 273 10.69 3.61 -1.63
CA TYR A 273 10.68 4.94 -2.26
C TYR A 273 11.90 5.76 -1.83
N PHE A 274 12.16 5.87 -0.52
CA PHE A 274 13.30 6.61 0.00
C PHE A 274 14.62 6.06 -0.54
N ARG A 275 14.80 4.73 -0.51
CA ARG A 275 15.98 4.03 -1.02
C ARG A 275 16.29 4.41 -2.47
N ARG A 276 15.27 4.53 -3.33
CA ARG A 276 15.43 4.91 -4.75
C ARG A 276 15.72 6.40 -4.97
N ARG A 277 15.51 7.24 -3.96
CA ARG A 277 15.63 8.71 -4.05
C ARG A 277 16.82 9.27 -3.27
N VAL A 278 17.61 8.42 -2.63
CA VAL A 278 18.87 8.85 -2.03
C VAL A 278 19.82 9.32 -3.12
N GLN A 279 20.25 10.58 -2.97
CA GLN A 279 21.21 11.29 -3.80
C GLN A 279 22.03 12.18 -2.86
N VAL A 280 23.15 12.75 -3.33
CA VAL A 280 23.97 13.66 -2.50
C VAL A 280 23.13 14.81 -1.92
N GLY A 281 22.25 15.41 -2.73
CA GLY A 281 21.33 16.48 -2.33
C GLY A 281 20.24 16.09 -1.31
N SER A 282 19.90 14.81 -1.18
CA SER A 282 18.78 14.34 -0.35
C SER A 282 19.22 13.48 0.84
N ILE A 283 20.51 13.14 0.93
CA ILE A 283 21.01 12.13 1.86
C ILE A 283 20.76 12.47 3.32
N VAL A 284 20.90 13.75 3.68
CA VAL A 284 20.68 14.23 5.05
C VAL A 284 19.21 14.11 5.44
N THR A 285 18.31 14.51 4.55
CA THR A 285 16.85 14.40 4.77
C THR A 285 16.44 12.95 4.91
N VAL A 286 16.88 12.08 3.99
CA VAL A 286 16.51 10.66 4.01
C VAL A 286 17.14 9.94 5.22
N TRP A 287 18.34 10.32 5.63
CA TRP A 287 18.96 9.82 6.87
C TRP A 287 18.16 10.21 8.11
N SER A 288 17.76 11.47 8.23
CA SER A 288 16.93 11.97 9.33
C SER A 288 15.61 11.18 9.44
N ILE A 289 14.98 10.89 8.31
CA ILE A 289 13.79 10.03 8.24
C ILE A 289 14.12 8.61 8.73
N ALA A 290 15.21 8.02 8.23
CA ALA A 290 15.61 6.66 8.62
C ALA A 290 15.95 6.54 10.12
N GLU A 291 16.53 7.57 10.74
CA GLU A 291 16.74 7.64 12.18
C GLU A 291 15.41 7.80 12.94
N HIS A 292 14.54 8.72 12.49
CA HIS A 292 13.27 9.00 13.17
C HIS A 292 12.33 7.79 13.22
N PHE A 293 12.29 6.99 12.15
CA PHE A 293 11.45 5.78 12.07
C PHE A 293 12.17 4.49 12.44
N GLU A 294 13.44 4.58 12.88
CA GLU A 294 14.28 3.43 13.24
C GLU A 294 14.40 2.38 12.10
N LEU A 295 14.58 2.85 10.86
CA LEU A 295 14.66 2.02 9.66
C LEU A 295 16.08 1.49 9.43
N GLU A 296 16.47 0.47 10.20
CA GLU A 296 17.84 -0.08 10.19
C GLU A 296 18.34 -0.45 8.77
N GLU A 297 17.53 -1.14 7.97
CA GLU A 297 17.90 -1.52 6.60
C GLU A 297 18.13 -0.31 5.68
N LEU A 298 17.37 0.77 5.87
CA LEU A 298 17.55 2.00 5.10
C LEU A 298 18.81 2.73 5.55
N GLN A 299 19.07 2.77 6.87
CA GLN A 299 20.31 3.34 7.41
C GLN A 299 21.55 2.63 6.86
N GLU A 300 21.59 1.29 6.92
CA GLU A 300 22.69 0.50 6.36
C GLU A 300 22.89 0.77 4.86
N TRP A 301 21.78 0.84 4.11
CA TRP A 301 21.82 1.14 2.68
C TRP A 301 22.39 2.55 2.42
N ILE A 302 21.98 3.57 3.19
CA ILE A 302 22.49 4.94 3.08
C ILE A 302 23.99 4.99 3.39
N VAL A 303 24.45 4.27 4.42
CA VAL A 303 25.87 4.15 4.75
C VAL A 303 26.66 3.57 3.57
N HIS A 304 26.15 2.51 2.95
CA HIS A 304 26.75 1.93 1.74
C HIS A 304 26.78 2.90 0.55
N TYR A 305 25.71 3.67 0.35
CA TYR A 305 25.64 4.71 -0.67
C TYR A 305 26.68 5.81 -0.42
N CYS A 306 26.79 6.31 0.82
CA CYS A 306 27.79 7.28 1.24
C CYS A 306 29.21 6.81 0.95
N ILE A 307 29.53 5.56 1.27
CA ILE A 307 30.89 5.01 1.07
C ILE A 307 31.26 5.04 -0.41
N ARG A 308 30.34 4.64 -1.29
CA ARG A 308 30.57 4.59 -2.74
C ARG A 308 30.70 5.97 -3.37
N ASN A 309 29.95 6.95 -2.86
CA ASN A 309 29.89 8.30 -3.41
C ASN A 309 30.57 9.33 -2.49
N PHE A 310 31.47 8.90 -1.61
CA PHE A 310 32.01 9.78 -0.56
C PHE A 310 32.77 10.97 -1.12
N GLN A 311 33.50 10.78 -2.24
CA GLN A 311 34.25 11.87 -2.87
C GLN A 311 33.33 12.98 -3.39
N GLU A 312 32.23 12.60 -4.03
CA GLU A 312 31.20 13.53 -4.49
C GLU A 312 30.51 14.21 -3.32
N LEU A 313 30.06 13.42 -2.33
CA LEU A 313 29.42 13.93 -1.12
C LEU A 313 30.32 14.93 -0.40
N ALA A 314 31.58 14.58 -0.12
CA ALA A 314 32.46 15.47 0.63
C ALA A 314 32.88 16.71 -0.17
N GLY A 315 32.77 16.68 -1.50
CA GLY A 315 32.96 17.83 -2.38
C GLY A 315 31.77 18.77 -2.45
N SER A 316 30.57 18.32 -2.06
CA SER A 316 29.33 19.08 -2.17
C SER A 316 29.05 19.97 -0.96
N ASP A 317 28.12 20.91 -1.12
CA ASP A 317 27.69 21.80 -0.03
C ASP A 317 26.89 21.05 1.05
N GLU A 318 26.23 19.95 0.66
CA GLU A 318 25.49 19.08 1.57
C GLU A 318 26.38 18.40 2.60
N PHE A 319 27.67 18.24 2.32
CA PHE A 319 28.59 17.68 3.30
C PHE A 319 28.55 18.44 4.61
N ALA A 320 28.50 19.77 4.55
CA ALA A 320 28.48 20.65 5.70
C ALA A 320 27.29 20.42 6.65
N VAL A 321 26.22 19.79 6.17
CA VAL A 321 25.01 19.47 6.97
C VAL A 321 24.86 17.99 7.26
N VAL A 322 25.82 17.14 6.86
CA VAL A 322 25.79 15.71 7.18
C VAL A 322 25.81 15.51 8.70
N PRO A 323 24.87 14.73 9.27
CA PRO A 323 24.84 14.46 10.71
C PRO A 323 26.07 13.67 11.17
N ARG A 324 26.54 13.99 12.38
CA ARG A 324 27.67 13.28 13.02
C ARG A 324 27.44 11.78 13.10
N GLY A 325 26.21 11.35 13.37
CA GLY A 325 25.81 9.94 13.44
C GLY A 325 26.13 9.19 12.14
N LEU A 326 25.63 9.70 11.01
CA LEU A 326 25.89 9.17 9.67
C LEU A 326 27.39 9.13 9.36
N LEU A 327 28.09 10.25 9.53
CA LEU A 327 29.50 10.35 9.18
C LEU A 327 30.35 9.37 10.00
N ARG A 328 30.04 9.23 11.30
CA ARG A 328 30.69 8.25 12.18
C ARG A 328 30.46 6.82 11.69
N GLN A 329 29.24 6.46 11.28
CA GLN A 329 28.96 5.12 10.76
C GLN A 329 29.72 4.84 9.46
N VAL A 330 29.74 5.80 8.53
CA VAL A 330 30.48 5.71 7.26
C VAL A 330 31.97 5.47 7.52
N LEU A 331 32.59 6.28 8.38
CA LEU A 331 34.02 6.17 8.70
C LEU A 331 34.36 4.86 9.41
N ARG A 332 33.51 4.40 10.34
CA ARG A 332 33.69 3.15 11.09
C ARG A 332 33.64 1.89 10.23
N THR A 333 33.16 1.97 8.99
CA THR A 333 33.20 0.81 8.09
C THR A 333 34.61 0.49 7.59
N GLY A 334 35.51 1.48 7.54
CA GLY A 334 36.87 1.30 7.00
C GLY A 334 36.95 1.11 5.49
N ARG A 335 35.83 1.25 4.77
CA ARG A 335 35.71 0.95 3.33
C ARG A 335 35.88 2.15 2.41
N LEU A 336 36.27 3.32 2.95
CA LEU A 336 36.45 4.52 2.14
C LEU A 336 37.71 4.43 1.28
N GLU A 337 37.51 4.54 -0.04
CA GLU A 337 38.57 4.60 -1.04
C GLU A 337 38.91 6.06 -1.35
N ALA A 338 39.66 6.70 -0.44
CA ALA A 338 40.15 8.07 -0.62
C ALA A 338 41.58 8.21 -0.10
N SER A 339 42.35 9.13 -0.68
CA SER A 339 43.69 9.46 -0.20
C SER A 339 43.61 10.11 1.18
N SER A 340 44.58 9.79 2.04
CA SER A 340 44.56 10.17 3.47
C SER A 340 44.50 11.68 3.66
N GLY A 341 45.33 12.43 2.93
CA GLY A 341 45.37 13.88 3.03
C GLY A 341 44.08 14.55 2.58
N TRP A 342 43.47 14.07 1.49
CA TRP A 342 42.21 14.63 1.01
C TRP A 342 41.05 14.33 1.98
N LEU A 343 40.97 13.08 2.48
CA LEU A 343 39.94 12.68 3.45
C LEU A 343 40.02 13.53 4.72
N LEU A 344 41.24 13.75 5.24
CA LEU A 344 41.45 14.56 6.43
C LEU A 344 41.09 16.03 6.21
N ALA A 345 41.49 16.63 5.08
CA ALA A 345 41.12 18.00 4.75
C ALA A 345 39.59 18.17 4.66
N ALA A 346 38.89 17.19 4.08
CA ALA A 346 37.43 17.19 4.03
C ALA A 346 36.81 17.10 5.44
N LEU A 347 37.26 16.15 6.27
CA LEU A 347 36.76 15.96 7.63
C LEU A 347 37.05 17.16 8.54
N GLU A 348 38.22 17.77 8.39
CA GLU A 348 38.58 19.00 9.09
C GLU A 348 37.64 20.15 8.73
N ARG A 349 37.39 20.34 7.42
CA ARG A 349 36.42 21.35 6.93
C ARG A 349 35.04 21.12 7.55
N TRP A 350 34.56 19.88 7.55
CA TRP A 350 33.28 19.52 8.17
C TRP A 350 33.26 19.81 9.67
N ALA A 351 34.29 19.38 10.42
CA ALA A 351 34.37 19.55 11.87
C ALA A 351 34.42 21.03 12.27
N ARG A 352 35.16 21.87 11.54
CA ARG A 352 35.18 23.31 11.76
C ARG A 352 33.77 23.92 11.61
N LEU A 353 33.02 23.51 10.59
CA LEU A 353 31.65 23.99 10.37
C LEU A 353 30.67 23.53 11.44
N GLN A 354 30.78 22.29 11.94
CA GLN A 354 29.94 21.81 13.06
C GLN A 354 30.22 22.59 14.35
N LEU A 355 31.50 22.76 14.70
CA LEU A 355 31.91 23.47 15.90
C LEU A 355 31.49 24.95 15.87
N GLN A 356 31.47 25.58 14.69
CA GLN A 356 30.96 26.95 14.50
C GLN A 356 29.45 27.05 14.70
N ARG A 357 28.67 26.01 14.36
CA ARG A 357 27.21 25.99 14.58
C ARG A 357 26.87 25.79 16.06
N ASP A 358 27.58 24.89 16.72
CA ASP A 358 27.36 24.60 18.15
C ASP A 358 27.82 25.75 19.05
N SER A 359 28.85 26.48 18.63
CA SER A 359 29.41 27.61 19.37
C SER A 359 28.83 28.92 18.82
N GLN A 360 27.79 29.47 19.46
CA GLN A 360 27.33 30.85 19.17
C GLN A 360 28.42 31.93 19.40
N ALA A 361 29.58 31.55 19.94
CA ALA A 361 30.74 32.41 20.12
C ALA A 361 31.77 32.19 19.00
N PHE A 362 31.85 33.15 18.08
CA PHE A 362 32.71 33.21 16.89
C PHE A 362 34.23 33.22 17.17
N LEU A 363 34.67 33.15 18.43
CA LEU A 363 36.05 33.47 18.81
C LEU A 363 36.75 32.27 19.44
N GLN A 364 37.70 31.73 18.67
CA GLN A 364 38.70 30.70 19.00
C GLN A 364 38.21 29.25 19.07
N LEU A 365 38.04 28.62 17.89
CA LEU A 365 38.34 27.19 17.76
C LEU A 365 39.84 27.00 18.04
N SER A 366 40.20 26.42 19.17
CA SER A 366 41.58 25.98 19.40
C SER A 366 41.85 24.70 18.59
N SER A 367 43.09 24.53 18.14
CA SER A 367 43.55 23.32 17.46
C SER A 367 43.27 22.05 18.27
N GLU A 368 43.37 22.14 19.60
CA GLU A 368 43.07 21.06 20.55
C GLU A 368 41.61 20.61 20.49
N LYS A 369 40.64 21.54 20.47
CA LYS A 369 39.20 21.20 20.39
C LYS A 369 38.86 20.50 19.07
N LEU A 370 39.48 20.93 17.98
CA LEU A 370 39.31 20.30 16.68
C LEU A 370 39.90 18.87 16.66
N ALA A 371 41.10 18.69 17.22
CA ALA A 371 41.73 17.38 17.34
C ALA A 371 40.92 16.41 18.22
N ASP A 372 40.37 16.88 19.35
CA ASP A 372 39.47 16.09 20.21
C ASP A 372 38.20 15.68 19.48
N PHE A 373 37.59 16.62 18.74
CA PHE A 373 36.37 16.36 17.99
C PHE A 373 36.58 15.32 16.88
N LEU A 374 37.68 15.44 16.13
CA LEU A 374 38.03 14.47 15.08
C LEU A 374 38.41 13.11 15.68
N ARG A 375 39.05 13.06 16.86
CA ARG A 375 39.34 11.80 17.57
C ARG A 375 38.09 11.02 17.96
N ASP A 376 37.00 11.70 18.35
CA ASP A 376 35.73 11.01 18.63
C ASP A 376 35.00 10.55 17.36
N LEU A 377 35.16 11.29 16.27
CA LEU A 377 34.54 10.96 14.98
C LEU A 377 35.22 9.77 14.30
N LEU A 378 36.55 9.75 14.31
CA LEU A 378 37.34 8.73 13.64
C LEU A 378 37.32 7.41 14.42
N PRO A 379 37.15 6.26 13.75
CA PRO A 379 37.43 4.98 14.37
C PRO A 379 38.90 4.85 14.79
N PRO A 380 39.24 3.87 15.65
CA PRO A 380 40.64 3.50 15.89
C PRO A 380 41.37 3.31 14.55
N CYS A 381 42.65 3.71 14.47
CA CYS A 381 43.45 3.69 13.25
C CYS A 381 43.48 2.31 12.53
N THR A 382 43.09 1.25 13.24
CA THR A 382 42.94 -0.13 12.76
C THR A 382 41.81 -0.35 11.74
N ILE A 383 40.90 0.61 11.55
CA ILE A 383 39.77 0.48 10.63
C ILE A 383 40.08 1.12 9.26
N PHE A 384 41.00 2.07 9.20
CA PHE A 384 41.41 2.68 7.95
C PHE A 384 42.30 1.76 7.11
N ASN A 385 42.24 1.91 5.79
CA ASN A 385 43.16 1.26 4.86
C ASN A 385 44.63 1.56 5.23
N ALA A 386 45.56 0.72 4.80
CA ALA A 386 46.96 0.79 5.24
C ALA A 386 47.61 2.17 5.01
N ALA A 387 47.26 2.86 3.92
CA ALA A 387 47.74 4.20 3.60
C ALA A 387 47.26 5.25 4.62
N ASN A 388 45.95 5.27 4.90
CA ASN A 388 45.33 6.16 5.88
C ASN A 388 45.84 5.89 7.30
N ARG A 389 46.09 4.62 7.64
CA ARG A 389 46.67 4.23 8.93
C ARG A 389 48.11 4.72 9.10
N ALA A 390 48.96 4.55 8.08
CA ALA A 390 50.35 4.99 8.13
C ALA A 390 50.45 6.51 8.30
N PHE A 391 49.59 7.25 7.59
CA PHE A 391 49.52 8.71 7.69
C PHE A 391 49.07 9.17 9.09
N LEU A 392 47.99 8.60 9.63
CA LEU A 392 47.50 8.95 10.98
C LEU A 392 48.50 8.63 12.09
N MET A 393 49.33 7.59 11.92
CA MET A 393 50.34 7.17 12.90
C MET A 393 51.65 7.97 12.81
N GLN A 394 51.89 8.73 11.74
CA GLN A 394 53.09 9.57 11.59
C GLN A 394 53.03 10.89 12.38
N GLY A 395 51.95 11.14 13.10
CA GLY A 395 51.76 12.35 13.89
C GLY A 395 50.85 13.33 13.16
N TRP A 396 49.75 13.67 13.82
CA TRP A 396 48.78 14.66 13.36
C TRP A 396 49.35 16.06 13.58
N GLU A 397 50.35 16.47 12.80
CA GLU A 397 50.73 17.86 12.74
C GLU A 397 49.69 18.59 11.90
N ILE A 398 48.70 19.20 12.57
CA ILE A 398 47.78 20.15 11.94
C ILE A 398 48.66 21.33 11.49
N THR A 399 49.14 21.28 10.24
CA THR A 399 49.81 22.40 9.61
C THR A 399 48.77 23.49 9.36
N VAL A 400 48.89 24.56 10.14
CA VAL A 400 48.08 25.79 10.15
C VAL A 400 48.11 26.49 8.80
#